data_AF-M3FVT0-F1
#
_entry.id   AF-M3FVT0-F1
#
_cell.length_a   1.000
_cell.length_b   1.000
_cell.length_c   1.000
_cell.angle_alpha   90.00
_cell.angle_beta   90.00
_cell.angle_gamma   90.00
#
_symmetry.space_group_name_H-M   'P 1'
#
loop_
_entity.id
_entity.type
_entity.pdbx_description
1 polymer ?
#
loop_
_entity_poly.entity_id
_entity_poly.type
_entity_poly.pdbx_seq_one_letter_code
_entity_poly.pdbx_strand_id
1 'polypeptide(L)'
;MRGGEQVLAALGALDERAQASVHGWVLAADVLSMKQQVRGLADRGLVEIAGREDRAELSAWEGTVVLWAARLSPAGHDLLLYARSRPRPGNAVDEPDPGRRLVKLLPSQMAALRLFLGLAG
;
A
#
# COMPACT_ATOMS: atom_id res chain seq x y z
N MET A 1 -2.59 -13.76 -4.89
CA MET A 1 -2.94 -12.66 -3.97
C MET A 1 -1.82 -12.29 -2.98
N ARG A 2 -0.86 -13.17 -2.64
CA ARG A 2 0.22 -12.90 -1.67
C ARG A 2 1.10 -11.65 -1.95
N GLY A 3 1.39 -11.35 -3.21
CA GLY A 3 2.28 -10.22 -3.55
C GLY A 3 1.69 -8.85 -3.23
N GLY A 4 0.37 -8.68 -3.33
CA GLY A 4 -0.30 -7.40 -3.03
C GLY A 4 -0.34 -7.09 -1.54
N GLU A 5 -0.62 -8.11 -0.70
CA GLU A 5 -0.60 -7.97 0.75
C GLU A 5 0.80 -7.65 1.28
N GLN A 6 1.83 -8.27 0.70
CA GLN A 6 3.22 -8.00 1.07
C GLN A 6 3.66 -6.58 0.72
N VAL A 7 3.17 -6.03 -0.40
CA VAL A 7 3.38 -4.62 -0.77
C VAL A 7 2.69 -3.70 0.22
N LEU A 8 1.42 -3.94 0.54
CA LEU A 8 0.68 -3.12 1.50
C LEU A 8 1.28 -3.15 2.91
N ALA A 9 1.74 -4.32 3.35
CA ALA A 9 2.46 -4.46 4.63
C ALA A 9 3.75 -3.64 4.65
N ALA A 10 4.51 -3.64 3.54
CA ALA A 10 5.73 -2.85 3.43
C ALA A 10 5.46 -1.34 3.41
N LEU A 11 4.41 -0.90 2.71
CA LEU A 11 4.00 0.51 2.71
C LEU A 11 3.52 0.94 4.11
N GLY A 12 2.74 0.11 4.80
CA GLY A 12 2.32 0.38 6.19
C GLY A 12 3.49 0.47 7.16
N ALA A 13 4.46 -0.45 7.06
CA ALA A 13 5.67 -0.43 7.89
C ALA A 13 6.57 0.78 7.62
N LEU A 14 6.54 1.33 6.40
CA LEU A 14 7.23 2.58 6.05
C LEU A 14 6.48 3.81 6.59
N ASP A 15 5.14 3.84 6.45
CA ASP A 15 4.25 4.88 6.96
C ASP A 15 4.41 5.07 8.48
N GLU A 16 4.36 3.97 9.24
CA GLU A 16 4.50 3.98 10.70
C GLU A 16 5.86 4.54 11.14
N ARG A 17 6.94 4.13 10.47
CA ARG A 17 8.30 4.63 10.77
C ARG A 17 8.46 6.09 10.38
N ALA A 18 7.90 6.49 9.24
CA ALA A 18 7.92 7.88 8.80
C ALA A 18 7.16 8.77 9.78
N GLN A 19 6.00 8.34 10.28
CA GLN A 19 5.22 9.06 11.29
C GLN A 19 5.90 9.15 12.66
N ALA A 20 6.69 8.14 13.03
CA ALA A 20 7.50 8.18 14.25
C ALA A 20 8.72 9.11 14.13
N SER A 21 9.13 9.45 12.91
CA SER A 21 10.20 10.41 12.66
C SER A 21 9.66 11.85 12.63
N VAL A 22 10.40 12.76 13.26
CA VAL A 22 10.07 14.19 13.30
C VAL A 22 10.10 14.82 11.89
N HIS A 23 10.94 14.30 11.00
CA HIS A 23 11.11 14.82 9.64
C HIS A 23 10.30 14.04 8.59
N GLY A 24 9.53 13.01 8.99
CA GLY A 24 8.69 12.26 8.06
C GLY A 24 9.47 11.36 7.08
N TRP A 25 10.75 11.12 7.33
CA TRP A 25 11.58 10.21 6.51
C TRP A 25 12.03 9.02 7.33
N VAL A 26 12.22 7.90 6.64
CA VAL A 26 12.80 6.69 7.22
C VAL A 26 14.26 6.59 6.80
N LEU A 27 15.17 6.52 7.76
CA LEU A 27 16.61 6.55 7.54
C LEU A 27 17.20 5.13 7.37
N ALA A 28 18.40 5.06 6.80
CA ALA A 28 19.07 3.79 6.50
C ALA A 28 19.39 2.93 7.73
N ALA A 29 19.72 3.58 8.86
CA ALA A 29 20.08 2.91 10.10
C ALA A 29 18.94 2.02 10.63
N ASP A 30 17.70 2.40 10.34
CA ASP A 30 16.52 1.71 10.84
C ASP A 30 16.10 0.51 9.97
N VAL A 31 16.65 0.39 8.75
CA VAL A 31 16.04 -0.51 7.75
C VAL A 31 16.96 -1.11 6.67
N LEU A 32 18.17 -1.54 7.05
CA LEU A 32 19.08 -2.27 6.15
C LEU A 32 18.41 -3.47 5.43
N SER A 33 17.47 -4.17 6.08
CA SER A 33 16.73 -5.31 5.48
C SER A 33 15.65 -4.90 4.47
N MET A 34 15.16 -3.66 4.50
CA MET A 34 14.02 -3.21 3.69
C MET A 34 14.47 -2.37 2.48
N LYS A 35 15.76 -2.04 2.36
CA LYS A 35 16.30 -1.21 1.28
C LYS A 35 16.00 -1.77 -0.12
N GLN A 36 16.14 -3.08 -0.33
CA GLN A 36 15.83 -3.73 -1.61
C GLN A 36 14.32 -3.70 -1.91
N GLN A 37 13.51 -3.91 -0.88
CA GLN A 37 12.05 -3.88 -1.01
C GLN A 37 11.55 -2.46 -1.31
N VAL A 38 12.11 -1.45 -0.64
CA VAL A 38 11.84 -0.03 -0.90
C VAL A 38 12.24 0.37 -2.31
N ARG A 39 13.38 -0.12 -2.82
CA ARG A 39 13.80 0.17 -4.20
C ARG A 39 12.78 -0.35 -5.22
N GLY A 40 12.30 -1.58 -5.05
CA GLY A 40 11.24 -2.13 -5.90
C GLY A 40 9.90 -1.40 -5.79
N LEU A 41 9.63 -0.71 -4.68
CA LEU A 41 8.45 0.15 -4.51
C LEU A 41 8.67 1.55 -5.13
N ALA A 42 9.89 2.07 -5.09
CA ALA A 42 10.27 3.32 -5.74
C ALA A 42 10.21 3.20 -7.27
N ASP A 43 10.66 2.06 -7.83
CA ASP A 43 10.53 1.76 -9.27
C ASP A 43 9.06 1.72 -9.72
N ARG A 44 8.12 1.51 -8.79
CA ARG A 44 6.67 1.53 -9.02
C ARG A 44 6.03 2.89 -8.72
N GLY A 45 6.82 3.89 -8.34
CA GLY A 45 6.34 5.22 -7.98
C GLY A 45 5.54 5.29 -6.68
N LEU A 46 5.64 4.28 -5.81
CA LEU A 46 4.91 4.24 -4.54
C LEU A 46 5.71 4.86 -3.38
N VAL A 47 7.03 4.95 -3.53
CA VAL A 47 7.95 5.45 -2.51
C VAL A 47 8.92 6.43 -3.15
N GLU A 48 9.24 7.50 -2.45
CA GLU A 48 10.27 8.47 -2.84
C GLU A 48 11.57 8.15 -2.11
N ILE A 49 12.68 8.20 -2.83
CA ILE A 49 14.02 8.11 -2.25
C ILE A 49 14.59 9.53 -2.17
N ALA A 50 15.07 9.91 -0.99
CA ALA A 50 15.61 11.24 -0.74
C ALA A 50 16.71 11.60 -1.75
N GLY A 51 16.59 12.78 -2.34
CA GLY A 51 17.57 13.37 -3.25
C GLY A 51 18.84 13.82 -2.51
N ARG A 52 19.74 14.50 -3.23
CA ARG A 52 20.97 15.02 -2.59
C ARG A 52 20.65 16.11 -1.57
N GLU A 53 19.73 17.00 -1.91
CA GLU A 53 19.32 18.14 -1.07
C GLU A 53 18.59 17.66 0.17
N ASP A 54 17.56 16.81 0.02
CA ASP A 54 16.85 16.19 1.13
C ASP A 54 17.81 15.50 2.11
N ARG A 55 18.78 14.73 1.60
CA ARG A 55 19.76 14.06 2.46
C ARG A 55 20.68 15.04 3.18
N ALA A 56 21.02 16.18 2.57
CA ALA A 56 21.83 17.19 3.22
C ALA A 56 21.06 17.86 4.37
N GLU A 57 19.80 18.18 4.15
CA GLU A 57 18.90 18.71 5.19
C GLU A 57 18.73 17.70 6.33
N LEU A 58 18.43 16.45 6.00
CA LEU A 58 18.32 15.36 6.98
C LEU A 58 19.62 15.15 7.76
N SER A 59 20.78 15.26 7.10
CA SER A 59 22.07 15.14 7.79
C SER A 59 22.31 16.28 8.78
N ALA A 60 21.84 17.49 8.45
CA ALA A 60 21.92 18.63 9.36
C ALA A 60 21.01 18.45 10.57
N TRP A 61 19.82 17.86 10.38
CA TRP A 61 18.88 17.55 11.46
C TRP A 61 19.39 16.45 12.40
N GLU A 62 19.92 15.36 11.83
CA GLU A 62 20.40 14.21 12.58
C GLU A 62 21.78 14.42 13.21
N GLY A 63 22.51 15.47 12.80
CA GLY A 63 23.89 15.71 13.23
C GLY A 63 24.88 14.64 12.74
N THR A 64 24.46 13.79 11.80
CA THR A 64 25.26 12.72 11.20
C THR A 64 24.95 12.59 9.71
N VAL A 65 25.87 11.97 8.96
CA VAL A 65 25.71 11.82 7.51
C VAL A 65 24.61 10.81 7.18
N VAL A 66 23.53 11.29 6.58
CA VAL A 66 22.43 10.48 6.06
C VAL A 66 22.74 10.07 4.62
N LEU A 67 23.11 8.79 4.45
CA LEU A 67 23.45 8.24 3.13
C LEU A 67 22.22 7.82 2.32
N TRP A 68 21.09 7.59 2.98
CA TRP A 68 19.87 7.12 2.34
C TRP A 68 18.68 7.39 3.26
N ALA A 69 17.58 7.82 2.66
CA ALA A 69 16.30 7.96 3.31
C ALA A 69 15.17 7.72 2.30
N ALA A 70 14.01 7.29 2.79
CA ALA A 70 12.83 7.08 1.97
C ALA A 70 11.54 7.47 2.71
N ARG A 71 10.51 7.85 1.95
CA ARG A 71 9.17 8.14 2.46
C ARG A 71 8.11 7.69 1.46
N LEU A 72 6.88 7.51 1.91
CA LEU A 72 5.78 7.26 0.97
C LEU A 72 5.63 8.44 0.00
N SER A 73 5.44 8.11 -1.28
CA SER A 73 4.97 9.08 -2.26
C SER A 73 3.48 9.39 -2.04
N PRO A 74 2.91 10.44 -2.64
CA PRO A 74 1.47 10.68 -2.64
C PRO A 74 0.67 9.45 -3.13
N ALA A 75 1.11 8.80 -4.21
CA ALA A 75 0.46 7.60 -4.73
C ALA A 75 0.55 6.40 -3.76
N GLY A 76 1.65 6.30 -3.01
CA GLY A 76 1.81 5.30 -1.95
C GLY A 76 0.86 5.53 -0.78
N HIS A 77 0.69 6.79 -0.38
CA HIS A 77 -0.29 7.19 0.65
C HIS A 77 -1.72 6.89 0.19
N ASP A 78 -2.08 7.26 -1.04
CA ASP A 78 -3.41 7.01 -1.59
C ASP A 78 -3.70 5.51 -1.67
N LEU A 79 -2.72 4.70 -2.10
CA LEU A 79 -2.86 3.25 -2.14
C LEU A 79 -3.07 2.65 -0.74
N LEU A 80 -2.30 3.12 0.24
CA LEU A 80 -2.42 2.65 1.63
C LEU A 80 -3.76 3.07 2.24
N LEU A 81 -4.20 4.31 2.00
CA LEU A 81 -5.49 4.83 2.43
C LEU A 81 -6.64 4.05 1.78
N TYR A 82 -6.57 3.81 0.47
CA TYR A 82 -7.53 2.99 -0.26
C TYR A 82 -7.59 1.58 0.33
N ALA A 83 -6.45 0.94 0.59
CA ALA A 83 -6.43 -0.39 1.18
C ALA A 83 -7.03 -0.44 2.60
N ARG A 84 -6.82 0.61 3.42
CA ARG A 84 -7.38 0.73 4.78
C ARG A 84 -8.88 1.00 4.79
N SER A 85 -9.36 1.82 3.85
CA SER A 85 -10.76 2.26 3.74
C SER A 85 -11.64 1.34 2.92
N ARG A 86 -11.04 0.53 2.04
CA ARG A 86 -11.79 -0.41 1.21
C ARG A 86 -12.57 -1.35 2.12
N PRO A 87 -13.87 -1.56 1.86
CA PRO A 87 -14.61 -2.63 2.51
C PRO A 87 -13.86 -3.93 2.29
N ARG A 88 -13.33 -4.52 3.36
CA ARG A 88 -12.90 -5.92 3.29
C ARG A 88 -14.11 -6.67 2.74
N PRO A 89 -14.00 -7.46 1.67
CA PRO A 89 -15.10 -8.32 1.28
C PRO A 89 -15.44 -9.11 2.55
N GLY A 90 -16.61 -8.81 3.11
CA GLY A 90 -17.00 -9.35 4.38
C GLY A 90 -16.96 -10.87 4.25
N ASN A 91 -16.29 -11.53 5.20
CA ASN A 91 -16.69 -12.89 5.54
C ASN A 91 -18.15 -12.90 6.05
N ALA A 92 -18.69 -11.73 6.40
CA ALA A 92 -20.12 -11.47 6.53
C ALA A 92 -20.77 -11.49 5.14
N VAL A 93 -20.93 -12.69 4.65
CA VAL A 93 -22.16 -13.00 3.95
C VAL A 93 -23.21 -13.03 5.03
N ASP A 94 -23.90 -11.91 5.25
CA ASP A 94 -25.14 -11.94 6.02
C ASP A 94 -25.99 -13.09 5.47
N GLU A 95 -26.59 -13.87 6.37
CA GLU A 95 -27.50 -14.93 5.96
C GLU A 95 -28.45 -14.38 4.89
N PRO A 96 -28.60 -15.10 3.76
CA PRO A 96 -29.38 -14.56 2.68
C PRO A 96 -30.82 -14.35 3.17
N ASP A 97 -31.47 -13.26 2.75
CA ASP A 97 -32.87 -12.99 3.11
C ASP A 97 -33.73 -14.25 2.93
N PRO A 98 -34.77 -14.47 3.75
CA PRO A 98 -35.63 -15.64 3.60
C PRO A 98 -36.14 -15.79 2.16
N GLY A 99 -35.78 -16.91 1.52
CA GLY A 99 -36.07 -17.20 0.11
C GLY A 99 -34.93 -16.92 -0.87
N ARG A 100 -33.83 -16.31 -0.43
CA ARG A 100 -32.62 -16.11 -1.23
C ARG A 100 -31.55 -17.12 -0.82
N ARG A 101 -30.68 -17.48 -1.77
CA ARG A 101 -29.55 -18.38 -1.53
C ARG A 101 -28.30 -17.80 -2.18
N LEU A 102 -27.20 -17.87 -1.46
CA LEU A 102 -25.90 -17.53 -2.02
C LEU A 102 -25.41 -18.65 -2.92
N VAL A 103 -25.03 -18.25 -4.14
CA VAL A 103 -24.50 -19.16 -5.15
C VAL A 103 -23.06 -18.74 -5.44
N LYS A 104 -22.14 -19.68 -5.29
CA LYS A 104 -20.75 -19.47 -5.67
C LYS A 104 -20.64 -19.55 -7.19
N LEU A 105 -20.29 -18.44 -7.81
CA LEU A 105 -20.09 -18.36 -9.27
C LEU A 105 -18.61 -18.54 -9.62
N LEU A 106 -18.36 -19.27 -10.70
CA LEU A 106 -17.06 -19.30 -11.35
C LEU A 106 -16.76 -17.95 -12.01
N PRO A 107 -15.48 -17.59 -12.25
CA PRO A 107 -15.12 -16.33 -12.91
C PRO A 107 -15.82 -16.13 -14.26
N SER A 108 -15.99 -17.18 -15.05
CA SER A 108 -16.71 -17.15 -16.33
C SER A 108 -18.21 -16.85 -16.16
N GLN A 109 -18.84 -17.40 -15.13
CA GLN A 109 -20.25 -17.17 -14.81
C GLN A 109 -20.48 -15.75 -14.29
N MET A 110 -19.56 -15.22 -13.48
CA MET A 110 -19.60 -13.83 -13.02
C MET A 110 -19.42 -12.85 -14.18
N ALA A 111 -18.54 -13.17 -15.13
CA ALA A 111 -18.36 -12.36 -16.34
C ALA A 111 -19.63 -12.33 -17.21
N ALA A 112 -20.26 -13.49 -17.43
CA ALA A 112 -21.52 -13.59 -18.17
C ALA A 112 -22.66 -12.82 -17.49
N LEU A 113 -22.77 -12.92 -16.16
CA LEU A 113 -23.77 -12.19 -15.38
C LEU A 113 -23.60 -10.66 -15.50
N ARG A 114 -22.36 -10.16 -15.41
CA ARG A 114 -22.06 -8.73 -15.56
C ARG A 114 -22.42 -8.22 -16.96
N LEU A 115 -22.15 -9.03 -17.98
CA LEU A 115 -22.49 -8.69 -19.36
C LEU A 115 -24.01 -8.65 -19.56
N PHE A 116 -24.74 -9.62 -19.02
CA PHE A 116 -26.20 -9.63 -19.06
C PHE A 116 -26.83 -8.42 -18.37
N LEU A 117 -26.36 -8.06 -17.17
CA LEU A 117 -26.84 -6.87 -16.44
C LEU A 117 -26.54 -5.57 -17.18
N GLY A 118 -25.40 -5.48 -17.88
CA GLY A 118 -25.05 -4.31 -18.69
C GLY A 118 -25.89 -4.14 -19.96
N LEU A 119 -26.56 -5.20 -20.43
CA LEU A 119 -27.48 -5.18 -21.57
C LEU A 119 -28.94 -4.94 -21.17
N ALA A 120 -29.27 -5.16 -19.89
CA ALA A 120 -30.59 -4.90 -19.32
C ALA A 120 -30.77 -3.43 -18.84
N GLY A 121 -29.81 -2.56 -19.18
CA GLY A 121 -29.85 -1.11 -18.95
C GLY A 121 -30.46 -0.34 -20.10
#